data_AF-A0A5C3MEZ5-F1
#
_entry.id   AF-A0A5C3MEZ5-F1
#
_cell.length_a   1.000
_cell.length_b   1.000
_cell.length_c   1.000
_cell.angle_alpha   90.00
_cell.angle_beta   90.00
_cell.angle_gamma   90.00
#
_symmetry.space_group_name_H-M   'P 1'
#
loop_
_entity.id
_entity.type
_entity.pdbx_description
1 polymer ?
#
loop_
_entity_poly.entity_id
_entity_poly.type
_entity_poly.pdbx_seq_one_letter_code
_entity_poly.pdbx_strand_id
1 'polypeptide(L)'
;MVPGLSTSSLHFTPLAHLNDSNPTLSFRFTVPNLDLPAICSPKFKPGPPTEEAQVLSDRLNEVLIASNILPLSSLSIQHGKAAWVLYVDATCINYDGNAFDAALIAMVAALRNTKLPRATYNPDSGRTICSRKELDPLQLNLQNSPVGISFGIFASTHILADPTSFEEPLLDTTLSIILGPQEQIISVSQIGIGSAGGQDALMKCLEEAKKRRRALKEVIGEV
;
A
#
# COMPACT_ATOMS: atom_id res chain seq x y z
N MET A 1 -16.20 29.81 -13.86
CA MET A 1 -15.14 30.03 -12.86
C MET A 1 -15.72 29.61 -11.52
N VAL A 2 -15.57 28.34 -11.15
CA VAL A 2 -16.16 27.76 -9.93
C VAL A 2 -15.02 27.39 -8.99
N PRO A 3 -14.86 28.04 -7.84
CA PRO A 3 -13.98 27.56 -6.78
C PRO A 3 -14.84 26.84 -5.73
N GLY A 4 -14.61 25.56 -5.53
CA GLY A 4 -15.26 24.76 -4.49
C GLY A 4 -14.25 23.78 -3.91
N LEU A 5 -13.71 24.15 -2.75
CA LEU A 5 -12.67 23.44 -2.02
C LEU A 5 -13.09 22.01 -1.69
N SER A 6 -12.24 21.06 -2.08
CA SER A 6 -12.23 19.68 -1.56
C SER A 6 -11.95 19.74 -0.06
N THR A 7 -13.00 19.50 0.74
CA THR A 7 -12.86 19.26 2.17
C THR A 7 -12.40 17.82 2.35
N SER A 8 -11.10 17.61 2.59
CA SER A 8 -10.59 16.36 3.15
C SER A 8 -11.27 16.13 4.49
N SER A 9 -12.24 15.22 4.52
CA SER A 9 -12.99 14.86 5.72
C SER A 9 -12.08 14.07 6.66
N LEU A 10 -11.50 14.77 7.65
CA LEU A 10 -10.79 14.12 8.76
C LEU A 10 -11.82 13.45 9.67
N HIS A 11 -11.97 12.13 9.52
CA HIS A 11 -12.83 11.32 10.39
C HIS A 11 -12.06 10.89 11.64
N PHE A 12 -12.54 11.26 12.82
CA PHE A 12 -12.00 10.82 14.12
C PHE A 12 -12.87 9.69 14.69
N THR A 13 -12.28 8.51 14.89
CA THR A 13 -12.96 7.38 15.53
C THR A 13 -12.62 7.36 17.04
N PRO A 14 -13.60 7.45 17.96
CA PRO A 14 -13.32 7.42 19.40
C PRO A 14 -12.79 6.05 19.86
N LEU A 15 -11.65 6.03 20.56
CA LEU A 15 -11.05 4.83 21.18
C LEU A 15 -11.61 4.59 22.60
N ALA A 16 -12.93 4.45 22.74
CA ALA A 16 -13.53 4.13 24.04
C ALA A 16 -13.62 2.60 24.22
N HIS A 17 -13.00 2.09 25.28
CA HIS A 17 -12.87 0.69 25.73
C HIS A 17 -11.61 -0.06 25.26
N LEU A 18 -10.47 0.36 25.81
CA LEU A 18 -9.21 -0.39 25.80
C LEU A 18 -9.09 -1.18 27.11
N ASN A 19 -9.22 -2.50 27.03
CA ASN A 19 -8.71 -3.43 28.04
C ASN A 19 -7.47 -4.12 27.46
N ASP A 20 -6.33 -3.94 28.14
CA ASP A 20 -4.95 -4.28 27.76
C ASP A 20 -4.62 -5.79 27.64
N SER A 21 -5.54 -6.66 27.21
CA SER A 21 -5.32 -8.12 27.27
C SER A 21 -5.42 -8.88 25.95
N ASN A 22 -5.57 -8.19 24.81
CA ASN A 22 -5.55 -8.89 23.52
C ASN A 22 -4.75 -8.13 22.45
N PRO A 23 -3.51 -8.55 22.11
CA PRO A 23 -2.66 -7.90 21.11
C PRO A 23 -3.13 -8.11 19.65
N THR A 24 -4.30 -8.73 19.43
CA THR A 24 -4.81 -9.11 18.09
C THR A 24 -6.01 -8.29 17.61
N LEU A 25 -6.46 -7.28 18.36
CA LEU A 25 -7.26 -6.21 17.75
C LEU A 25 -6.30 -5.35 16.92
N SER A 26 -6.02 -5.83 15.72
CA SER A 26 -5.25 -5.14 14.69
C SER A 26 -6.00 -3.88 14.30
N PHE A 27 -5.88 -2.83 15.11
CA PHE A 27 -6.42 -1.52 14.77
C PHE A 27 -5.69 -1.06 13.51
N ARG A 28 -6.38 -1.13 12.37
CA ARG A 28 -5.85 -0.69 11.07
C ARG A 28 -5.98 0.82 11.02
N PHE A 29 -4.90 1.52 11.38
CA PHE A 29 -4.83 2.99 11.31
C PHE A 29 -4.49 3.50 9.91
N THR A 30 -4.39 2.59 8.93
CA THR A 30 -4.29 2.89 7.50
C THR A 30 -5.40 2.18 6.76
N VAL A 31 -6.12 2.92 5.93
CA VAL A 31 -7.17 2.41 5.05
C VAL A 31 -6.77 2.75 3.62
N PRO A 32 -5.95 1.89 2.97
CA PRO A 32 -5.63 2.07 1.58
C PRO A 32 -6.81 1.63 0.70
N ASN A 33 -7.02 2.36 -0.37
CA ASN A 33 -8.08 2.10 -1.34
C ASN A 33 -7.53 2.38 -2.74
N LEU A 34 -7.72 1.43 -3.65
CA LEU A 34 -7.37 1.55 -5.06
C LEU A 34 -8.65 1.65 -5.88
N ASP A 35 -8.81 2.76 -6.59
CA ASP A 35 -9.90 2.98 -7.52
C ASP A 35 -9.46 2.68 -8.97
N LEU A 36 -10.29 1.92 -9.67
CA LEU A 36 -10.13 1.53 -11.07
C LEU A 36 -11.28 2.12 -11.90
N PRO A 37 -11.26 3.44 -12.17
CA PRO A 37 -12.34 4.12 -12.88
C PRO A 37 -12.39 3.74 -14.36
N ALA A 38 -13.55 3.91 -15.00
CA ALA A 38 -13.75 3.62 -16.43
C ALA A 38 -12.82 4.38 -17.40
N ILE A 39 -12.16 5.45 -16.93
CA ILE A 39 -11.17 6.20 -17.71
C ILE A 39 -9.86 5.42 -17.90
N CYS A 40 -9.49 4.53 -16.96
CA CYS A 40 -8.19 3.86 -17.03
C CYS A 40 -8.16 2.67 -17.97
N SER A 41 -9.31 2.03 -18.24
CA SER A 41 -9.46 0.99 -19.25
C SER A 41 -10.94 0.76 -19.56
N PRO A 42 -11.30 0.42 -20.81
CA PRO A 42 -12.68 0.04 -21.17
C PRO A 42 -13.15 -1.25 -20.47
N LYS A 43 -12.24 -1.99 -19.82
CA LYS A 43 -12.58 -3.15 -18.97
C LYS A 43 -13.40 -2.74 -17.75
N PHE A 44 -13.21 -1.52 -17.24
CA PHE A 44 -13.86 -1.05 -16.02
C PHE A 44 -15.12 -0.24 -16.34
N LYS A 45 -16.16 -0.46 -15.54
CA LYS A 45 -17.44 0.23 -15.69
C LYS A 45 -17.67 1.19 -14.51
N PRO A 46 -18.35 2.33 -14.73
CA PRO A 46 -18.76 3.19 -13.63
C PRO A 46 -19.69 2.43 -12.68
N GLY A 47 -19.47 2.56 -11.37
CA GLY A 47 -20.26 1.85 -10.38
C GLY A 47 -19.48 1.59 -9.09
N PRO A 48 -19.96 0.64 -8.25
CA PRO A 48 -19.21 0.20 -7.08
C PRO A 48 -17.85 -0.41 -7.48
N PRO A 49 -16.84 -0.41 -6.58
CA PRO A 49 -15.53 -0.97 -6.85
C PRO A 49 -15.62 -2.41 -7.38
N THR A 50 -14.86 -2.71 -8.44
CA THR A 50 -14.78 -4.07 -8.98
C THR A 50 -14.14 -5.02 -7.98
N GLU A 51 -14.35 -6.33 -8.16
CA GLU A 51 -13.68 -7.35 -7.34
C GLU A 51 -12.16 -7.18 -7.37
N GLU A 52 -11.61 -6.87 -8.55
CA GLU A 52 -10.18 -6.61 -8.72
C GLU A 52 -9.70 -5.43 -7.88
N ALA A 53 -10.39 -4.29 -7.91
CA ALA A 53 -10.06 -3.12 -7.10
C ALA A 53 -10.08 -3.44 -5.60
N GLN A 54 -11.05 -4.23 -5.15
CA GLN A 54 -11.17 -4.68 -3.76
C GLN A 54 -10.01 -5.60 -3.36
N VAL A 55 -9.72 -6.63 -4.16
CA VAL A 55 -8.61 -7.56 -3.90
C VAL A 55 -7.27 -6.83 -3.88
N LEU A 56 -7.04 -5.91 -4.81
CA LEU A 56 -5.82 -5.12 -4.83
C LEU A 56 -5.71 -4.20 -3.62
N SER A 57 -6.81 -3.56 -3.20
CA SER A 57 -6.84 -2.72 -2.00
C SER A 57 -6.49 -3.53 -0.74
N ASP A 58 -7.06 -4.73 -0.61
CA ASP A 58 -6.77 -5.62 0.52
C ASP A 58 -5.31 -6.09 0.52
N ARG A 59 -4.77 -6.48 -0.64
CA ARG A 59 -3.35 -6.86 -0.78
C ARG A 59 -2.41 -5.70 -0.44
N LEU A 60 -2.73 -4.48 -0.87
CA LEU A 60 -1.95 -3.28 -0.54
C LEU A 60 -1.96 -3.04 0.97
N ASN A 61 -3.12 -3.21 1.61
CA ASN A 61 -3.28 -3.10 3.06
C ASN A 61 -2.44 -4.15 3.82
N GLU A 62 -2.44 -5.40 3.38
CA GLU A 62 -1.60 -6.45 3.95
C GLU A 62 -0.11 -6.10 3.85
N VAL A 63 0.35 -5.60 2.72
CA VAL A 63 1.76 -5.23 2.52
C VAL A 63 2.17 -4.02 3.35
N LEU A 64 1.32 -3.00 3.47
CA LEU A 64 1.61 -1.83 4.31
C LEU A 64 1.71 -2.22 5.79
N ILE A 65 0.88 -3.15 6.25
CA ILE A 65 0.94 -3.67 7.63
C ILE A 65 2.16 -4.56 7.82
N ALA A 66 2.39 -5.52 6.93
CA ALA A 66 3.50 -6.47 7.02
C ALA A 66 4.87 -5.75 6.96
N SER A 67 4.96 -4.66 6.19
CA SER A 67 6.18 -3.86 6.14
C SER A 67 6.42 -3.06 7.41
N ASN A 68 5.40 -2.76 8.21
CA ASN A 68 5.53 -1.83 9.35
C ASN A 68 6.21 -0.51 8.93
N ILE A 69 5.91 -0.02 7.72
CA ILE A 69 6.40 1.28 7.22
C ILE A 69 5.83 2.43 8.06
N LEU A 70 4.63 2.25 8.61
CA LEU A 70 3.95 3.25 9.43
C LEU A 70 3.78 2.75 10.86
N PRO A 71 4.73 3.04 11.76
CA PRO A 71 4.63 2.60 13.14
C PRO A 71 3.48 3.31 13.86
N LEU A 72 2.75 2.61 14.73
CA LEU A 72 1.62 3.18 15.48
C LEU A 72 2.00 4.40 16.34
N SER A 73 3.26 4.45 16.78
CA SER A 73 3.79 5.57 17.55
C SER A 73 3.81 6.88 16.76
N SER A 74 3.92 6.85 15.43
CA SER A 74 3.91 8.07 14.60
C SER A 74 2.50 8.64 14.42
N LEU A 75 1.46 7.85 14.64
CA LEU A 75 0.06 8.26 14.55
C LEU A 75 -0.56 8.58 15.91
N SER A 76 0.05 8.14 17.01
CA SER A 76 -0.48 8.34 18.36
C SER A 76 -0.44 9.82 18.74
N ILE A 77 -1.61 10.38 19.06
CA ILE A 77 -1.76 11.74 19.59
C ILE A 77 -1.71 11.69 21.12
N GLN A 78 -2.47 10.76 21.70
CA GLN A 78 -2.48 10.44 23.12
C GLN A 78 -2.68 8.94 23.27
N HIS A 79 -1.73 8.29 23.93
CA HIS A 79 -1.73 6.84 24.09
C HIS A 79 -3.05 6.35 24.71
N GLY A 80 -3.69 5.39 24.04
CA GLY A 80 -4.96 4.79 24.45
C GLY A 80 -6.16 5.75 24.45
N LYS A 81 -6.07 6.93 23.83
CA LYS A 81 -7.17 7.91 23.79
C LYS A 81 -7.44 8.44 22.38
N ALA A 82 -6.39 8.82 21.66
CA ALA A 82 -6.52 9.42 20.34
C ALA A 82 -5.31 9.08 19.46
N ALA A 83 -5.58 8.70 18.22
CA ALA A 83 -4.58 8.47 17.19
C ALA A 83 -5.12 8.91 15.82
N TRP A 84 -4.21 9.18 14.89
CA TRP A 84 -4.55 9.43 13.49
C TRP A 84 -4.96 8.13 12.81
N VAL A 85 -5.96 8.24 11.91
CA VAL A 85 -6.29 7.21 10.92
C VAL A 85 -6.03 7.83 9.55
N LEU A 86 -5.19 7.19 8.75
CA LEU A 86 -4.85 7.64 7.41
C LEU A 86 -5.69 6.89 6.38
N TYR A 87 -6.40 7.64 5.56
CA TYR A 87 -7.03 7.12 4.35
C TYR A 87 -6.08 7.40 3.18
N VAL A 88 -5.72 6.35 2.44
CA VAL A 88 -4.76 6.43 1.33
C VAL A 88 -5.47 5.99 0.07
N ASP A 89 -6.02 6.95 -0.67
CA ASP A 89 -6.69 6.68 -1.93
C ASP A 89 -5.69 6.79 -3.10
N ALA A 90 -5.64 5.75 -3.93
CA ALA A 90 -4.95 5.75 -5.21
C ALA A 90 -5.96 5.56 -6.33
N THR A 91 -5.86 6.37 -7.38
CA THR A 91 -6.73 6.25 -8.57
C THR A 91 -5.87 5.88 -9.76
N CYS A 92 -6.18 4.76 -10.40
CA CYS A 92 -5.53 4.36 -11.64
C CYS A 92 -6.00 5.27 -12.79
N ILE A 93 -5.06 5.84 -13.54
CA ILE A 93 -5.35 6.73 -14.69
C ILE A 93 -5.21 5.99 -16.02
N ASN A 94 -4.26 5.06 -16.11
CA ASN A 94 -4.04 4.21 -17.28
C ASN A 94 -3.71 2.79 -16.79
N TYR A 95 -4.60 1.84 -17.06
CA TYR A 95 -4.42 0.46 -16.66
C TYR A 95 -3.82 -0.31 -17.83
N ASP A 96 -2.53 -0.61 -17.74
CA ASP A 96 -1.81 -1.46 -18.70
C ASP A 96 -1.05 -2.61 -18.03
N GLY A 97 -1.66 -3.19 -16.99
CA GLY A 97 -1.11 -4.32 -16.23
C GLY A 97 -0.33 -3.90 -14.99
N ASN A 98 -0.05 -4.89 -14.15
CA ASN A 98 0.68 -4.81 -12.88
C ASN A 98 0.29 -3.60 -12.00
N ALA A 99 -1.01 -3.31 -11.92
CA ALA A 99 -1.53 -2.17 -11.18
C ALA A 99 -1.15 -2.19 -9.69
N PHE A 100 -0.92 -3.39 -9.13
CA PHE A 100 -0.50 -3.59 -7.75
C PHE A 100 0.84 -2.93 -7.44
N ASP A 101 1.89 -3.24 -8.19
CA ASP A 101 3.25 -2.73 -7.93
C ASP A 101 3.28 -1.20 -8.12
N ALA A 102 2.61 -0.70 -9.16
CA ALA A 102 2.48 0.72 -9.43
C ALA A 102 1.75 1.46 -8.29
N ALA A 103 0.61 0.92 -7.83
CA ALA A 103 -0.15 1.50 -6.72
C ALA A 103 0.66 1.48 -5.42
N LEU A 104 1.39 0.41 -5.14
CA LEU A 104 2.21 0.31 -3.92
C LEU A 104 3.29 1.40 -3.89
N ILE A 105 4.01 1.60 -4.99
CA ILE A 105 5.03 2.66 -5.08
C ILE A 105 4.38 4.03 -4.91
N ALA A 106 3.25 4.28 -5.58
CA ALA A 106 2.53 5.55 -5.48
C ALA A 106 2.05 5.85 -4.05
N MET A 107 1.49 4.85 -3.35
CA MET A 107 1.05 4.99 -1.97
C MET A 107 2.21 5.26 -1.01
N VAL A 108 3.34 4.54 -1.17
CA VAL A 108 4.54 4.77 -0.36
C VAL A 108 5.10 6.17 -0.59
N ALA A 109 5.15 6.64 -1.85
CA ALA A 109 5.58 7.99 -2.17
C ALA A 109 4.65 9.06 -1.57
N ALA A 110 3.33 8.84 -1.65
CA ALA A 110 2.34 9.74 -1.04
C ALA A 110 2.52 9.81 0.49
N LEU A 111 2.72 8.68 1.16
CA LEU A 111 2.98 8.64 2.60
C LEU A 111 4.26 9.42 2.97
N ARG A 112 5.34 9.29 2.19
CA ARG A 112 6.60 10.02 2.44
C ARG A 112 6.42 11.55 2.39
N ASN A 113 5.60 12.03 1.47
CA ASN A 113 5.35 13.46 1.30
C ASN A 113 4.22 13.98 2.22
N THR A 114 3.56 13.11 2.99
CA THR A 114 2.45 13.50 3.85
C THR A 114 2.93 14.33 5.04
N LYS A 115 2.22 15.42 5.32
CA LYS A 115 2.41 16.24 6.54
C LYS A 115 1.08 16.31 7.29
N LEU A 116 1.11 15.98 8.56
CA LEU A 116 -0.07 15.98 9.41
C LEU A 116 -0.18 17.30 10.18
N PRO A 117 -1.39 17.86 10.35
CA PRO A 117 -1.58 18.99 11.25
C PRO A 117 -1.27 18.59 12.68
N ARG A 118 -0.61 19.47 13.42
CA ARG A 118 -0.28 19.20 14.82
C ARG A 118 -1.56 19.04 15.64
N ALA A 119 -1.69 17.90 16.31
CA ALA A 119 -2.81 17.58 17.17
C ALA A 119 -2.37 17.49 18.63
N THR A 120 -3.20 18.00 19.53
CA THR A 120 -3.02 17.88 20.98
C THR A 120 -4.29 17.36 21.61
N TYR A 121 -4.15 16.48 22.60
CA TYR A 121 -5.29 15.96 23.35
C TYR A 121 -5.48 16.79 24.62
N ASN A 122 -6.67 17.34 24.82
CA ASN A 122 -7.02 18.05 26.04
C ASN A 122 -7.65 17.05 27.05
N PRO A 123 -6.98 16.76 28.18
CA PRO A 123 -7.45 15.74 29.13
C PRO A 123 -8.74 16.15 29.86
N ASP A 124 -8.96 17.44 30.09
CA ASP A 124 -10.13 17.94 30.83
C ASP A 124 -11.43 17.83 30.01
N SER A 125 -11.35 18.07 28.71
CA SER A 125 -12.49 18.01 27.79
C SER A 125 -12.63 16.66 27.07
N GLY A 126 -11.59 15.82 27.12
CA GLY A 126 -11.52 14.56 26.37
C GLY A 126 -11.49 14.72 24.85
N ARG A 127 -11.12 15.92 24.35
CA ARG A 127 -11.16 16.26 22.92
C ARG A 127 -9.77 16.47 22.35
N THR A 128 -9.62 16.09 21.09
CA THR A 128 -8.44 16.37 20.28
C THR A 128 -8.60 17.71 19.56
N ILE A 129 -7.63 18.60 19.69
CA ILE A 129 -7.58 19.90 19.02
C ILE A 129 -6.46 19.84 17.98
N CYS A 130 -6.76 20.24 16.75
CA CYS A 130 -5.78 20.27 15.66
C CYS A 130 -5.52 21.70 15.20
N SER A 131 -4.24 22.06 15.11
CA SER A 131 -3.81 23.31 14.48
C SER A 131 -3.56 23.07 13.00
N ARG A 132 -4.27 23.79 12.12
CA ARG A 132 -4.04 23.71 10.65
C ARG A 132 -2.81 24.49 10.18
N LYS A 133 -2.23 25.34 11.05
CA LYS A 133 -1.09 26.19 10.69
C LYS A 133 0.25 25.48 10.86
N GLU A 134 0.30 24.52 11.77
CA GLU A 134 1.51 23.75 12.09
C GLU A 134 1.36 22.37 11.47
N LEU A 135 2.27 22.02 10.56
CA LEU A 135 2.28 20.74 9.86
C LEU A 135 3.59 20.02 10.20
N ASP A 136 3.47 18.85 10.81
CA ASP A 136 4.60 17.98 11.12
C ASP A 136 4.71 16.89 10.03
N PRO A 137 5.91 16.61 9.49
CA PRO A 137 6.08 15.54 8.52
C PRO A 137 5.74 14.19 9.15
N LEU A 138 5.07 13.33 8.38
CA LEU A 138 4.71 12.00 8.83
C LEU A 138 5.98 11.17 9.06
N GLN A 139 6.12 10.63 10.28
CA GLN A 139 7.29 9.80 10.62
C GLN A 139 7.07 8.38 10.09
N LEU A 140 7.87 8.00 9.10
CA LEU A 140 7.85 6.68 8.49
C LEU A 140 9.11 5.89 8.85
N ASN A 141 8.96 4.57 8.95
CA ASN A 141 10.09 3.66 9.03
C ASN A 141 10.62 3.36 7.61
N LEU A 142 11.48 4.23 7.11
CA LEU A 142 12.06 4.10 5.77
C LEU A 142 12.91 2.84 5.60
N GLN A 143 13.41 2.24 6.70
CA GLN A 143 14.14 0.97 6.66
C GLN A 143 13.28 -0.20 6.21
N ASN A 144 11.95 -0.05 6.25
CA ASN A 144 11.02 -1.07 5.79
C ASN A 144 10.17 -0.61 4.61
N SER A 145 10.63 0.36 3.82
CA SER A 145 9.89 0.84 2.64
C SER A 145 9.68 -0.32 1.63
N PRO A 146 8.44 -0.80 1.44
CA PRO A 146 8.17 -1.95 0.58
C PRO A 146 8.19 -1.54 -0.89
N VAL A 147 8.70 -2.42 -1.74
CA VAL A 147 8.59 -2.32 -3.20
C VAL A 147 8.15 -3.67 -3.73
N GLY A 148 7.07 -3.67 -4.51
CA GLY A 148 6.54 -4.85 -5.18
C GLY A 148 7.27 -5.08 -6.49
N ILE A 149 7.60 -6.35 -6.74
CA ILE A 149 8.20 -6.81 -7.98
C ILE A 149 7.45 -8.09 -8.38
N SER A 150 6.58 -7.95 -9.36
CA SER A 150 5.71 -9.01 -9.84
C SER A 150 6.23 -9.67 -11.11
N PHE A 151 6.05 -10.98 -11.17
CA PHE A 151 6.44 -11.85 -12.27
C PHE A 151 5.25 -12.67 -12.75
N GLY A 152 5.14 -12.84 -14.06
CA GLY A 152 4.24 -13.78 -14.70
C GLY A 152 4.97 -15.03 -15.17
N ILE A 153 4.39 -16.20 -14.96
CA ILE A 153 4.90 -17.47 -15.47
C ILE A 153 3.96 -17.93 -16.60
N PHE A 154 4.53 -18.07 -17.80
CA PHE A 154 3.86 -18.53 -19.00
C PHE A 154 4.35 -19.93 -19.40
N ALA A 155 3.42 -20.82 -19.72
CA ALA A 155 3.68 -22.19 -20.12
C ALA A 155 4.64 -22.93 -19.16
N SER A 156 4.52 -22.67 -17.85
CA SER A 156 5.37 -23.24 -16.78
C SER A 156 6.89 -23.05 -16.91
N THR A 157 7.37 -22.29 -17.89
CA THR A 157 8.78 -22.28 -18.31
C THR A 157 9.33 -20.88 -18.53
N HIS A 158 8.49 -19.95 -18.98
CA HIS A 158 8.88 -18.58 -19.31
C HIS A 158 8.48 -17.66 -18.17
N ILE A 159 9.46 -16.94 -17.63
CA ILE A 159 9.24 -15.95 -16.57
C ILE A 159 9.30 -14.56 -17.22
N LEU A 160 8.22 -13.81 -17.07
CA LEU A 160 8.07 -12.43 -17.49
C LEU A 160 8.08 -11.55 -16.24
N ALA A 161 8.80 -10.43 -16.27
CA ALA A 161 8.75 -9.45 -15.19
C ALA A 161 7.82 -8.32 -15.61
N ASP A 162 7.02 -7.80 -14.68
CA ASP A 162 6.12 -6.65 -14.91
C ASP A 162 5.16 -6.87 -16.09
N PRO A 163 4.25 -7.87 -16.01
CA PRO A 163 3.39 -8.23 -17.13
C PRO A 163 2.41 -7.11 -17.48
N THR A 164 2.29 -6.86 -18.77
CA THR A 164 1.33 -5.89 -19.35
C THR A 164 -0.11 -6.42 -19.30
N SER A 165 -1.08 -5.54 -19.51
CA SER A 165 -2.52 -5.91 -19.51
C SER A 165 -2.91 -6.94 -20.58
N PHE A 166 -2.07 -7.07 -21.62
CA PHE A 166 -2.19 -8.08 -22.67
C PHE A 166 -1.58 -9.42 -22.25
N GLU A 167 -0.49 -9.40 -21.48
CA GLU A 167 0.22 -10.60 -21.02
C GLU A 167 -0.48 -11.25 -19.82
N GLU A 168 -0.99 -10.46 -18.87
CA GLU A 168 -1.67 -10.94 -17.66
C GLU A 168 -2.67 -12.09 -17.86
N PRO A 169 -3.63 -12.03 -18.81
CA PRO A 169 -4.60 -13.12 -19.01
C PRO A 169 -3.99 -14.39 -19.62
N LEU A 170 -2.77 -14.34 -20.12
CA LEU A 170 -2.08 -15.49 -20.73
C LEU A 170 -1.24 -16.27 -19.70
N LEU A 171 -1.01 -15.71 -18.51
CA LEU A 171 -0.15 -16.29 -17.49
C LEU A 171 -0.83 -17.45 -16.76
N ASP A 172 -0.09 -18.53 -16.53
CA ASP A 172 -0.55 -19.67 -15.71
C ASP A 172 -0.52 -19.31 -14.21
N THR A 173 0.45 -18.46 -13.84
CA THR A 173 0.74 -18.11 -12.45
C THR A 173 1.39 -16.73 -12.40
N THR A 174 0.96 -15.92 -11.44
CA THR A 174 1.57 -14.63 -11.10
C THR A 174 2.19 -14.72 -9.72
N LEU A 175 3.44 -14.28 -9.60
CA LEU A 175 4.23 -14.26 -8.38
C LEU A 175 4.60 -12.81 -8.05
N SER A 176 4.11 -12.28 -6.94
CA SER A 176 4.49 -10.94 -6.45
C SER A 176 5.43 -11.07 -5.25
N ILE A 177 6.64 -10.55 -5.38
CA ILE A 177 7.66 -10.53 -4.32
C ILE A 177 7.80 -9.10 -3.81
N ILE A 178 7.62 -8.90 -2.50
CA ILE A 178 7.77 -7.60 -1.87
C ILE A 178 9.09 -7.55 -1.12
N LEU A 179 9.95 -6.59 -1.50
CA LEU A 179 11.27 -6.42 -0.90
C LEU A 179 11.39 -5.08 -0.17
N GLY A 180 12.08 -5.09 0.97
CA GLY A 180 12.52 -3.88 1.64
C GLY A 180 13.79 -3.27 1.01
N PRO A 181 14.31 -2.16 1.55
CA PRO A 181 15.51 -1.48 1.07
C PRO A 181 16.83 -2.28 1.19
N GLN A 182 16.91 -3.23 2.12
CA GLN A 182 18.06 -4.12 2.34
C GLN A 182 17.87 -5.51 1.72
N GLU A 183 17.01 -5.63 0.71
CA GLU A 183 16.70 -6.91 0.02
C GLU A 183 16.04 -7.96 0.95
N GLN A 184 15.56 -7.54 2.12
CA GLN A 184 14.75 -8.37 2.99
C GLN A 184 13.39 -8.64 2.37
N ILE A 185 12.96 -9.88 2.43
CA ILE A 185 11.65 -10.30 1.94
C ILE A 185 10.60 -9.91 2.98
N ILE A 186 9.64 -9.08 2.58
CA ILE A 186 8.51 -8.68 3.43
C ILE A 186 7.36 -9.64 3.24
N SER A 187 7.02 -9.95 1.98
CA SER A 187 5.94 -10.85 1.62
C SER A 187 6.19 -11.46 0.25
N VAL A 188 5.70 -12.68 0.04
CA VAL A 188 5.66 -13.36 -1.24
C VAL A 188 4.26 -13.89 -1.43
N SER A 189 3.63 -13.58 -2.55
CA SER A 189 2.30 -14.06 -2.89
C SER A 189 2.30 -14.69 -4.27
N GLN A 190 1.66 -15.85 -4.39
CA GLN A 190 1.49 -16.58 -5.63
C GLN A 190 0.01 -16.76 -5.90
N ILE A 191 -0.42 -16.42 -7.12
CA ILE A 191 -1.81 -16.52 -7.57
C ILE A 191 -1.80 -17.30 -8.88
N GLY A 192 -2.57 -18.39 -8.98
CA GLY A 192 -2.64 -19.21 -10.19
C GLY A 192 -2.87 -20.69 -9.90
N ILE A 193 -3.23 -21.44 -10.95
CA ILE A 193 -3.57 -22.87 -10.87
C ILE A 193 -2.32 -23.74 -11.06
N GLY A 194 -1.24 -23.17 -11.60
CA GLY A 194 0.02 -23.87 -11.77
C GLY A 194 0.79 -24.03 -10.46
N SER A 195 1.13 -25.27 -10.11
CA SER A 195 2.35 -25.58 -9.33
C SER A 195 3.63 -25.28 -10.14
N ALA A 196 3.55 -24.36 -11.10
CA ALA A 196 4.29 -24.41 -12.34
C ALA A 196 5.55 -23.55 -12.23
N GLY A 197 6.63 -24.25 -11.90
CA GLY A 197 7.95 -23.70 -11.64
C GLY A 197 8.31 -24.09 -10.23
N GLY A 198 9.01 -25.21 -10.05
CA GLY A 198 9.42 -25.71 -8.73
C GLY A 198 10.19 -24.67 -7.91
N GLN A 199 10.69 -25.07 -6.74
CA GLN A 199 11.52 -24.18 -5.89
C GLN A 199 12.56 -23.37 -6.70
N ASP A 200 13.09 -23.95 -7.78
CA ASP A 200 13.99 -23.30 -8.74
C ASP A 200 13.44 -22.03 -9.42
N ALA A 201 12.17 -22.01 -9.86
CA ALA A 201 11.58 -20.83 -10.51
C ALA A 201 11.35 -19.70 -9.52
N LEU A 202 10.89 -20.03 -8.31
CA LEU A 202 10.75 -19.07 -7.22
C LEU A 202 12.11 -18.47 -6.84
N MET A 203 13.14 -19.31 -6.69
CA MET A 203 14.49 -18.87 -6.40
C MET A 203 15.05 -17.98 -7.50
N LYS A 204 14.80 -18.32 -8.77
CA LYS A 204 15.19 -17.47 -9.90
C LYS A 204 14.48 -16.11 -9.89
N CYS A 205 13.16 -16.09 -9.66
CA CYS A 205 12.40 -14.85 -9.54
C CYS A 205 12.90 -14.00 -8.36
N LEU A 206 13.25 -14.64 -7.24
CA LEU A 206 13.77 -13.94 -6.07
C LEU A 206 15.12 -13.27 -6.35
N GLU A 207 16.04 -13.95 -7.03
CA GLU A 207 17.33 -13.36 -7.39
C GLU A 207 17.17 -12.20 -8.39
N GLU A 208 16.30 -12.35 -9.39
CA GLU A 208 15.97 -11.25 -10.32
C GLU A 208 15.24 -10.10 -9.60
N ALA A 209 14.39 -10.40 -8.61
CA ALA A 209 13.72 -9.37 -7.79
C ALA A 209 14.73 -8.55 -7.00
N LYS A 210 15.72 -9.20 -6.35
CA LYS A 210 16.79 -8.49 -5.63
C LYS A 210 17.61 -7.61 -6.58
N LYS A 211 17.94 -8.11 -7.76
CA LYS A 211 18.64 -7.34 -8.79
C LYS A 211 17.83 -6.13 -9.24
N ARG A 212 16.53 -6.31 -9.52
CA ARG A 212 15.62 -5.22 -9.91
C ARG A 212 15.43 -4.21 -8.78
N ARG A 213 15.38 -4.67 -7.52
CA ARG A 213 15.30 -3.81 -6.33
C ARG A 213 16.49 -2.85 -6.23
N ARG A 214 17.70 -3.33 -6.53
CA ARG A 214 18.91 -2.48 -6.58
C ARG A 214 18.79 -1.38 -7.63
N ALA A 215 18.32 -1.72 -8.84
CA ALA A 215 18.11 -0.73 -9.91
C ALA A 215 17.02 0.29 -9.54
N LEU A 216 15.91 -0.16 -8.94
CA LEU A 216 14.82 0.72 -8.50
C LEU A 216 15.22 1.62 -7.32
N LYS A 217 16.26 1.28 -6.57
CA LYS A 217 16.74 2.11 -5.45
C LYS A 217 17.19 3.51 -5.92
N GLU A 218 17.78 3.60 -7.10
CA GLU A 218 18.22 4.88 -7.68
C GLU A 218 17.03 5.76 -8.01
N VAL A 219 16.03 5.20 -8.71
CA VAL A 219 14.82 5.93 -9.12
C VAL A 219 13.93 6.32 -7.95
N ILE A 220 13.69 5.40 -7.01
CA ILE A 220 12.81 5.63 -5.84
C ILE A 220 13.54 6.44 -4.75
N GLY A 221 14.86 6.57 -4.81
CA GLY A 221 15.65 7.44 -3.94
C GLY A 221 15.49 8.92 -4.28
N GLU A 222 15.10 9.24 -5.52
CA GLU A 222 14.81 10.60 -5.99
C GLU A 222 13.37 11.07 -5.69
N VAL A 223 12.52 10.19 -5.14
CA VAL A 223 11.11 10.44 -4.80
C VAL A 223 10.89 10.43 -3.29
#